data_AF-A0A966B191-F1
#
_entry.id   AF-A0A966B191-F1
#
_cell.length_a   1.000
_cell.length_b   1.000
_cell.length_c   1.000
_cell.angle_alpha   90.00
_cell.angle_beta   90.00
_cell.angle_gamma   90.00
#
_symmetry.space_group_name_H-M   'P 1'
#
loop_
_entity.id
_entity.type
_entity.pdbx_description
1 polymer ?
#
loop_
_entity_poly.entity_id
_entity_poly.type
_entity_poly.pdbx_seq_one_letter_code
_entity_poly.pdbx_strand_id
1 'polypeptide(L)'
;KVVVPAWWEPELMGLVEAWAKGTTWNDLIANTSLDEGDVVRIMRRTVDLLAQVPYCEAISEQLRKNARSALIAINRFPVAEADQVLKAAAAESSGLNAATERAA
;
A
#
# COMPACT_ATOMS: atom_id res chain seq x y z
N LYS A 1 -9.18 14.55 -29.87
CA LYS A 1 -8.05 14.55 -28.90
C LYS A 1 -8.46 13.62 -27.78
N VAL A 2 -7.78 12.49 -27.60
CA VAL A 2 -8.20 11.46 -26.64
C VAL A 2 -8.04 12.03 -25.24
N VAL A 3 -9.15 12.40 -24.60
CA VAL A 3 -9.24 12.76 -23.18
C VAL A 3 -9.67 11.49 -22.46
N VAL A 4 -8.76 10.51 -22.36
CA VAL A 4 -9.01 9.35 -21.51
C VAL A 4 -8.56 9.75 -20.10
N PRO A 5 -9.41 9.63 -19.07
CA PRO A 5 -9.10 10.16 -17.74
C PRO A 5 -7.93 9.45 -17.04
N ALA A 6 -7.53 8.25 -17.49
CA ALA A 6 -6.35 7.53 -17.00
C ALA A 6 -5.77 6.59 -18.07
N TRP A 7 -4.45 6.58 -18.22
CA TRP A 7 -3.75 5.59 -19.05
C TRP A 7 -3.65 4.26 -18.29
N TRP A 8 -4.05 3.17 -18.95
CA TRP A 8 -3.96 1.82 -18.40
C TRP A 8 -2.66 1.19 -18.87
N GLU A 9 -1.80 0.76 -17.93
CA GLU A 9 -0.52 0.10 -18.22
C GLU A 9 -0.52 -1.33 -17.66
N PRO A 10 -0.74 -2.36 -18.48
CA PRO A 10 -0.90 -3.74 -18.01
C PRO A 10 0.41 -4.41 -17.62
N GLU A 11 1.52 -4.00 -18.23
CA GLU A 11 2.83 -4.66 -18.06
C GLU A 11 3.38 -4.53 -16.63
N LEU A 12 2.94 -3.50 -15.89
CA LEU A 12 3.41 -3.20 -14.53
C LEU A 12 2.52 -3.79 -13.43
N MET A 13 1.42 -4.47 -13.78
CA MET A 13 0.49 -5.02 -12.77
C MET A 13 1.12 -6.14 -11.94
N GLY A 14 1.93 -7.00 -12.57
CA GLY A 14 2.61 -8.10 -11.89
C GLY A 14 3.55 -7.63 -10.78
N LEU A 15 4.18 -6.45 -10.96
CA LEU A 15 5.02 -5.81 -9.95
C LEU A 15 4.18 -5.47 -8.68
N VAL A 16 3.03 -4.82 -8.88
CA VAL A 16 2.13 -4.44 -7.79
C VAL A 16 1.55 -5.67 -7.09
N GLU A 17 1.18 -6.69 -7.85
CA GLU A 17 0.67 -7.95 -7.31
C GLU A 17 1.72 -8.68 -6.47
N ALA A 18 2.95 -8.82 -6.97
CA ALA A 18 4.04 -9.46 -6.23
C ALA A 18 4.31 -8.75 -4.90
N TRP A 19 4.34 -7.41 -4.94
CA TRP A 19 4.43 -6.61 -3.72
C TRP A 19 3.23 -6.84 -2.79
N ALA A 20 1.99 -6.76 -3.26
CA ALA A 20 0.82 -7.01 -2.40
C ALA A 20 0.80 -8.42 -1.79
N LYS A 21 1.38 -9.41 -2.49
CA LYS A 21 1.51 -10.81 -2.02
C LYS A 21 2.64 -11.03 -1.02
N GLY A 22 3.43 -10.01 -0.70
CA GLY A 22 4.40 -10.08 0.38
C GLY A 22 5.86 -10.20 -0.05
N THR A 23 6.19 -10.11 -1.34
CA THR A 23 7.59 -10.05 -1.80
C THR A 23 8.35 -8.97 -1.04
N THR A 24 9.61 -9.26 -0.68
CA THR A 24 10.46 -8.30 0.04
C THR A 24 10.87 -7.15 -0.89
N TRP A 25 11.22 -5.99 -0.33
CA TRP A 25 11.62 -4.84 -1.16
C TRP A 25 12.86 -5.15 -1.99
N ASN A 26 13.89 -5.74 -1.37
CA ASN A 26 15.14 -6.09 -2.03
C ASN A 26 14.91 -7.09 -3.17
N ASP A 27 14.09 -8.12 -2.95
CA ASP A 27 13.77 -9.10 -4.00
C ASP A 27 12.96 -8.46 -5.14
N LEU A 28 12.01 -7.56 -4.81
CA LEU A 28 11.21 -6.87 -5.81
C LEU A 28 12.08 -6.01 -6.73
N ILE A 29 12.99 -5.21 -6.16
CA ILE A 29 13.90 -4.34 -6.91
C ILE A 29 14.92 -5.15 -7.71
N ALA A 30 15.43 -6.26 -7.17
CA ALA A 30 16.35 -7.13 -7.90
C ALA A 30 15.74 -7.80 -9.15
N ASN A 31 14.40 -7.86 -9.24
CA ASN A 31 13.67 -8.49 -10.35
C ASN A 31 13.04 -7.47 -11.31
N THR A 32 13.48 -6.22 -11.29
CA THR A 32 13.03 -5.19 -12.23
C THR A 32 14.18 -4.29 -12.66
N SER A 33 14.06 -3.69 -13.84
CA SER A 33 14.98 -2.64 -14.31
C SER A 33 14.49 -1.22 -13.97
N LEU A 34 13.40 -1.09 -13.22
CA LEU A 34 12.85 0.19 -12.79
C LEU A 34 13.66 0.77 -11.64
N ASP A 35 13.77 2.10 -11.63
CA ASP A 35 14.31 2.82 -10.49
C ASP A 35 13.40 2.67 -9.26
N GLU A 36 13.98 2.60 -8.07
CA GLU A 36 13.26 2.46 -6.80
C GLU A 36 12.16 3.53 -6.63
N GLY A 37 12.47 4.77 -7.01
CA GLY A 37 11.50 5.88 -6.97
C GLY A 37 10.31 5.68 -7.90
N ASP A 38 10.51 5.03 -9.05
CA ASP A 38 9.43 4.70 -9.98
C ASP A 38 8.56 3.59 -9.44
N VAL A 39 9.16 2.56 -8.83
CA VAL A 39 8.41 1.51 -8.14
C VAL A 39 7.54 2.09 -7.03
N VAL A 40 8.11 2.94 -6.16
CA VAL A 40 7.33 3.63 -5.11
C VAL A 40 6.20 4.46 -5.72
N ARG A 41 6.49 5.22 -6.79
CA ARG A 41 5.50 6.08 -7.47
C ARG A 41 4.35 5.29 -8.08
N ILE A 42 4.62 4.14 -8.70
CA ILE A 42 3.59 3.24 -9.24
C ILE A 42 2.69 2.75 -8.10
N MET A 43 3.29 2.23 -7.02
CA MET A 43 2.55 1.69 -5.88
C MET A 43 1.68 2.76 -5.21
N ARG A 44 2.22 3.98 -5.00
CA ARG A 44 1.47 5.09 -4.41
C ARG A 44 0.30 5.52 -5.28
N ARG A 45 0.47 5.62 -6.60
CA ARG A 45 -0.66 5.90 -7.52
C ARG A 45 -1.73 4.81 -7.46
N THR A 46 -1.34 3.54 -7.30
CA THR A 46 -2.29 2.45 -7.09
C THR A 46 -3.01 2.59 -5.75
N VAL A 47 -2.31 2.92 -4.66
CA VAL A 47 -2.90 3.20 -3.35
C VAL A 47 -3.89 4.35 -3.42
N ASP A 48 -3.53 5.46 -4.06
CA ASP A 48 -4.39 6.63 -4.22
C ASP A 48 -5.69 6.27 -4.97
N LEU A 49 -5.59 5.47 -6.03
CA LEU A 49 -6.76 5.00 -6.78
C LEU A 49 -7.63 4.07 -5.91
N LEU A 50 -7.02 3.09 -5.23
CA LEU A 50 -7.73 2.16 -4.35
C LEU A 50 -8.39 2.88 -3.17
N ALA A 51 -7.78 3.93 -2.64
CA ALA A 51 -8.32 4.72 -1.53
C ALA A 51 -9.63 5.44 -1.92
N GLN A 52 -9.80 5.78 -3.20
CA GLN A 52 -11.01 6.43 -3.72
C GLN A 52 -12.16 5.43 -3.93
N VAL A 53 -11.86 4.18 -4.31
CA VAL A 53 -12.88 3.16 -4.64
C VAL A 53 -13.94 3.00 -3.55
N PRO A 54 -13.63 2.93 -2.25
CA PRO A 54 -14.64 2.80 -1.20
C PRO A 54 -15.60 3.98 -1.05
N TYR A 55 -15.37 5.11 -1.72
CA TYR A 55 -16.26 6.27 -1.70
C TYR A 55 -17.11 6.40 -2.95
N CYS A 56 -16.88 5.56 -3.97
CA CYS A 56 -17.70 5.53 -5.17
C CYS A 56 -19.14 5.10 -4.84
N GLU A 57 -20.09 5.80 -5.43
CA GLU A 57 -21.50 5.42 -5.42
C GLU A 57 -21.74 4.19 -6.32
N ALA A 58 -22.81 3.44 -6.05
CA ALA A 58 -23.26 2.30 -6.85
C ALA A 58 -22.24 1.17 -7.13
N ILE A 59 -21.23 0.98 -6.25
CA ILE A 59 -20.33 -0.18 -6.31
C ILE A 59 -20.79 -1.33 -5.41
N SER A 60 -20.40 -2.55 -5.76
CA SER A 60 -20.67 -3.72 -4.92
C SER A 60 -19.88 -3.69 -3.62
N GLU A 61 -20.44 -4.27 -2.57
CA GLU A 61 -19.73 -4.40 -1.28
C GLU A 61 -18.48 -5.28 -1.39
N GLN A 62 -18.48 -6.25 -2.31
CA GLN A 62 -17.30 -7.06 -2.60
C GLN A 62 -16.16 -6.20 -3.15
N LEU A 63 -16.45 -5.30 -4.10
CA LEU A 63 -15.44 -4.39 -4.64
C LEU A 63 -14.90 -3.46 -3.56
N ARG A 64 -15.78 -2.92 -2.71
CA ARG A 64 -15.40 -2.07 -1.57
C ARG A 64 -14.44 -2.77 -0.61
N LYS A 65 -14.74 -4.02 -0.24
CA LYS A 65 -13.90 -4.84 0.64
C LYS A 65 -12.56 -5.16 -0.01
N ASN A 66 -12.58 -5.60 -1.27
CA ASN A 66 -11.37 -5.93 -2.01
C ASN A 66 -10.43 -4.73 -2.13
N ALA A 67 -10.97 -3.52 -2.39
CA ALA A 67 -10.16 -2.30 -2.46
C ALA A 67 -9.46 -1.98 -1.13
N ARG A 68 -10.17 -2.12 -0.01
CA ARG A 68 -9.59 -1.93 1.34
C ARG A 68 -8.50 -2.97 1.63
N SER A 69 -8.75 -4.25 1.31
CA SER A 69 -7.76 -5.31 1.50
C SER A 69 -6.51 -5.10 0.65
N ALA A 70 -6.66 -4.71 -0.62
CA ALA A 70 -5.54 -4.39 -1.49
C ALA A 70 -4.72 -3.20 -0.99
N LEU A 71 -5.40 -2.15 -0.49
CA LEU A 71 -4.73 -1.00 0.12
C LEU A 71 -3.86 -1.43 1.30
N ILE A 72 -4.39 -2.22 2.23
CA ILE A 72 -3.63 -2.73 3.38
C ILE A 72 -2.41 -3.57 2.93
N ALA A 73 -2.57 -4.41 1.91
CA ALA A 73 -1.51 -5.29 1.44
C ALA A 73 -0.33 -4.54 0.76
N ILE A 74 -0.64 -3.48 0.00
CA ILE A 74 0.36 -2.67 -0.72
C ILE A 74 1.06 -1.69 0.24
N ASN A 75 0.36 -1.24 1.27
CA ASN A 75 0.78 -0.15 2.14
C ASN A 75 1.79 -0.60 3.21
N ARG A 76 3.00 -0.90 2.77
CA ARG A 76 4.14 -1.37 3.58
C ARG A 76 5.36 -0.51 3.28
N PHE A 77 6.34 -0.44 4.18
CA PHE A 77 7.59 0.29 3.90
C PHE A 77 8.31 -0.30 2.67
N PRO A 78 8.81 0.51 1.71
CA PRO A 78 8.93 1.98 1.72
C PRO A 78 7.74 2.72 1.07
N VAL A 79 6.73 2.00 0.57
CA VAL A 79 5.56 2.59 -0.10
C VAL A 79 4.71 3.40 0.88
N ALA A 80 4.59 2.93 2.12
CA ALA A 80 3.71 3.50 3.14
C ALA A 80 3.89 5.02 3.33
N GLU A 81 2.78 5.71 3.56
CA GLU A 81 2.82 7.15 3.83
C GLU A 81 3.47 7.44 5.18
N ALA A 82 4.18 8.57 5.26
CA ALA A 82 4.92 8.95 6.46
C ALA A 82 4.01 9.04 7.70
N ASP A 83 2.77 9.51 7.53
CA ASP A 83 1.79 9.60 8.62
C ASP A 83 1.41 8.22 9.18
N GLN A 84 1.35 7.20 8.32
CA GLN A 84 1.00 5.83 8.70
C GLN A 84 2.18 5.10 9.32
N VAL A 85 3.40 5.36 8.83
CA VAL A 85 4.63 4.90 9.49
C VAL A 85 4.72 5.49 10.91
N LEU A 86 4.41 6.78 11.07
CA LEU A 86 4.37 7.44 12.38
C LEU A 86 3.27 6.89 13.29
N LYS A 87 2.06 6.63 12.75
CA LYS A 87 0.96 5.99 13.51
C LYS A 87 1.31 4.57 13.94
N ALA A 88 1.95 3.77 13.08
CA ALA A 88 2.39 2.42 13.40
C ALA A 88 3.47 2.45 14.49
N ALA A 89 4.48 3.31 14.36
CA ALA A 89 5.51 3.51 15.38
C ALA A 89 4.92 4.02 16.72
N ALA A 90 3.93 4.93 16.67
CA ALA A 90 3.23 5.40 17.86
C ALA A 90 2.43 4.27 18.53
N ALA A 91 1.72 3.44 17.76
CA ALA A 91 0.99 2.28 18.27
C ALA A 91 1.94 1.27 18.94
N GLU A 92 3.09 0.97 18.32
CA GLU A 92 4.14 0.12 18.90
C GLU A 92 4.70 0.70 20.20
N SER A 93 4.94 2.02 20.26
CA SER A 93 5.41 2.70 21.48
C SER A 93 4.37 2.70 22.61
N SER A 94 3.08 2.74 22.28
CA SER A 94 1.97 2.68 23.24
C SER A 94 1.69 1.26 23.77
N GLY A 95 2.20 0.23 23.09
CA GLY A 95 2.08 -1.19 23.48
C GLY A 95 3.12 -1.65 24.52
N LEU A 96 4.06 -0.79 24.91
CA LEU A 96 5.04 -1.08 25.95
C LEU A 96 4.54 -0.56 27.30
N ASN A 97 4.08 -1.47 28.17
CA ASN A 97 4.45 -1.54 29.61
C ASN A 97 3.51 -2.42 30.49
N ALA A 98 3.11 -3.62 30.04
CA ALA A 98 2.53 -4.61 30.96
C ALA A 98 3.56 -5.21 31.96
N ALA A 99 4.86 -4.97 31.75
CA ALA A 99 5.95 -5.54 32.55
C ALA A 99 6.40 -4.64 33.72
N THR A 100 6.18 -3.32 33.69
CA THR A 100 6.57 -2.38 34.75
C THR A 100 5.52 -2.25 35.86
N GLU A 101 4.29 -2.71 35.66
CA GLU A 101 3.21 -2.63 36.67
C GLU A 101 3.27 -3.72 37.75
N ARG A 102 4.15 -4.72 37.64
CA ARG A 102 4.31 -5.78 38.67
C ARG A 102 5.43 -5.53 39.69
N ALA A 103 6.08 -4.38 39.65
CA ALA A 103 7.26 -4.07 40.47
C ALA A 103 7.09 -2.83 41.37
N ALA A 104 5.86 -2.48 41.76
CA ALA A 104 5.56 -1.44 42.75
C ALA A 104 4.70 -1.99 43.88
#